data_AF-A0A6A7LZ22-F1
#
_entry.id   AF-A0A6A7LZ22-F1
#
_cell.length_a   1.000
_cell.length_b   1.000
_cell.length_c   1.000
_cell.angle_alpha   90.00
_cell.angle_beta   90.00
_cell.angle_gamma   90.00
#
_symmetry.space_group_name_H-M   'P 1'
#
loop_
_entity.id
_entity.type
_entity.pdbx_description
1 polymer ?
#
loop_
_entity_poly.entity_id
_entity_poly.type
_entity_poly.pdbx_seq_one_letter_code
_entity_poly.pdbx_strand_id
1 'polypeptide(L)'
;MSTSLKRGRSAIPIARPQSCATSRSCMQLEERDRALLYDMLDAARHLREMWQQRSIEELLNDRTLQWATDRGFNIIGEAARRLSDAAKLGHPDIEWRRIIGLRNVVVHDYDEVDYARHWRVIREDLPQLILKLEKLGL
;
A
#
# COMPACT_ATOMS: atom_id res chain seq x y z
N MET A 1 -29.89 70.76 17.17
CA MET A 1 -28.59 70.06 17.27
C MET A 1 -28.86 68.56 17.43
N SER A 2 -27.95 67.73 16.90
CA SER A 2 -27.95 66.25 16.93
C SER A 2 -28.76 65.56 15.81
N THR A 3 -28.29 65.52 14.56
CA THR A 3 -27.27 64.61 13.94
C THR A 3 -27.61 63.12 14.02
N SER A 4 -28.09 62.63 12.87
CA SER A 4 -28.21 61.24 12.45
C SER A 4 -26.82 60.59 12.31
N LEU A 5 -26.58 59.45 12.97
CA LEU A 5 -25.38 58.64 12.78
C LEU A 5 -25.76 57.28 12.18
N LYS A 6 -25.42 57.11 10.89
CA LYS A 6 -25.57 55.88 10.13
C LYS A 6 -24.63 54.80 10.70
N ARG A 7 -25.16 53.60 10.94
CA ARG A 7 -24.38 52.40 11.29
C ARG A 7 -23.56 51.95 10.08
N GLY A 8 -22.23 51.98 10.19
CA GLY A 8 -21.32 51.37 9.24
C GLY A 8 -21.34 49.84 9.37
N ARG A 9 -21.56 49.15 8.25
CA ARG A 9 -21.33 47.69 8.14
C ARG A 9 -19.83 47.49 7.88
N SER A 10 -19.13 46.90 8.85
CA SER A 10 -17.75 46.44 8.64
C SER A 10 -17.79 45.07 7.93
N ALA A 11 -17.06 44.98 6.82
CA ALA A 11 -17.00 43.80 5.96
C ALA A 11 -16.21 42.66 6.64
N ILE A 12 -16.81 41.47 6.68
CA ILE A 12 -16.12 40.22 7.01
C ILE A 12 -15.31 39.81 5.77
N PRO A 13 -14.03 39.45 5.87
CA PRO A 13 -13.30 38.97 4.71
C PRO A 13 -13.78 37.55 4.40
N ILE A 14 -14.41 37.41 3.23
CA ILE A 14 -14.78 36.13 2.64
C ILE A 14 -13.47 35.42 2.28
N ALA A 15 -13.11 34.37 3.02
CA ALA A 15 -12.00 33.51 2.68
C ALA A 15 -12.20 32.97 1.25
N ARG A 16 -11.22 33.21 0.38
CA ARG A 16 -11.19 32.64 -0.97
C ARG A 16 -11.21 31.12 -0.88
N PRO A 17 -12.01 30.41 -1.69
CA PRO A 17 -11.78 28.99 -1.90
C PRO A 17 -10.43 28.86 -2.60
N GLN A 18 -9.45 28.24 -1.95
CA GLN A 18 -8.24 27.84 -2.67
C GLN A 18 -8.64 26.83 -3.73
N SER A 19 -8.30 27.20 -4.96
CA SER A 19 -8.78 26.64 -6.19
C SER A 19 -8.41 25.18 -6.35
N CYS A 20 -9.38 24.40 -6.79
CA CYS A 20 -9.19 23.27 -7.70
C CYS A 20 -8.20 23.70 -8.80
N ALA A 21 -6.96 23.21 -8.75
CA ALA A 21 -5.95 23.47 -9.75
C ALA A 21 -5.69 22.19 -10.54
N THR A 22 -6.31 22.10 -11.71
CA THR A 22 -5.89 21.28 -12.85
C THR A 22 -4.40 21.50 -13.13
N SER A 23 -3.56 20.53 -12.80
CA SER A 23 -2.16 20.45 -13.19
C SER A 23 -1.78 18.98 -13.35
N ARG A 24 -0.93 18.66 -14.35
CA ARG A 24 -0.33 17.32 -14.58
C ARG A 24 0.43 16.74 -13.36
N SER A 25 0.53 17.52 -12.28
CA SER A 25 1.13 17.15 -11.00
C SER A 25 0.27 16.26 -10.10
N CYS A 26 -1.01 16.00 -10.44
CA CYS A 26 -1.91 15.16 -9.63
C CYS A 26 -1.58 13.65 -9.69
N MET A 27 -0.60 13.24 -10.49
CA MET A 27 -0.20 11.83 -10.70
C MET A 27 1.27 11.57 -10.34
N GLN A 28 1.96 12.51 -9.70
CA GLN A 28 3.32 12.24 -9.26
C GLN A 28 3.28 11.60 -7.87
N LEU A 29 3.61 10.30 -7.83
CA LEU A 29 3.91 9.61 -6.58
C LEU A 29 4.95 10.45 -5.82
N GLU A 30 4.72 10.69 -4.54
CA GLU A 30 5.71 11.33 -3.69
C GLU A 30 6.95 10.43 -3.58
N GLU A 31 8.13 11.01 -3.35
CA GLU A 31 9.38 10.23 -3.19
C GLU A 31 9.25 9.14 -2.11
N ARG A 32 8.52 9.45 -1.03
CA ARG A 32 8.19 8.51 0.03
C ARG A 32 7.34 7.33 -0.46
N ASP A 33 6.33 7.60 -1.29
CA ASP A 33 5.45 6.56 -1.81
C ASP A 33 6.19 5.67 -2.82
N ARG A 34 7.09 6.25 -3.64
CA ARG A 34 7.97 5.46 -4.51
C ARG A 34 8.83 4.47 -3.72
N ALA A 35 9.47 4.93 -2.65
CA ALA A 35 10.28 4.05 -1.80
C ALA A 35 9.44 2.91 -1.20
N LEU A 36 8.22 3.21 -0.72
CA LEU A 36 7.32 2.18 -0.19
C LEU A 36 6.86 1.18 -1.27
N LEU A 37 6.55 1.65 -2.48
CA LEU A 37 6.20 0.77 -3.60
C LEU A 37 7.38 -0.10 -4.03
N TYR A 38 8.61 0.45 -3.97
CA TYR A 38 9.83 -0.31 -4.21
C TYR A 38 10.03 -1.40 -3.15
N ASP A 39 9.88 -1.09 -1.86
CA ASP A 39 9.95 -2.09 -0.78
C ASP A 39 8.95 -3.25 -1.01
N MET A 40 7.74 -2.93 -1.48
CA MET A 40 6.74 -3.95 -1.83
C MET A 40 7.21 -4.82 -3.00
N LEU A 41 7.73 -4.20 -4.06
CA LEU A 41 8.17 -4.89 -5.27
C LEU A 41 9.35 -5.82 -4.98
N ASP A 42 10.35 -5.31 -4.26
CA ASP A 42 11.54 -6.07 -3.89
C ASP A 42 11.18 -7.27 -3.00
N ALA A 43 10.37 -7.06 -1.96
CA ALA A 43 9.92 -8.15 -1.10
C ALA A 43 9.08 -9.19 -1.87
N ALA A 44 8.22 -8.76 -2.78
CA ALA A 44 7.41 -9.68 -3.59
C ALA A 44 8.29 -10.51 -4.55
N ARG A 45 9.31 -9.91 -5.16
CA ARG A 45 10.27 -10.61 -6.02
C ARG A 45 11.11 -11.60 -5.23
N HIS A 46 11.67 -11.20 -4.09
CA HIS A 46 12.41 -12.11 -3.22
C HIS A 46 11.56 -13.30 -2.76
N LEU A 47 10.32 -13.08 -2.33
CA LEU A 47 9.41 -14.18 -2.01
C LEU A 47 9.19 -15.09 -3.23
N ARG A 48 8.95 -14.53 -4.42
CA ARG A 48 8.77 -15.33 -5.62
C ARG A 48 9.99 -16.19 -5.94
N GLU A 49 11.19 -15.62 -5.88
CA GLU A 49 12.46 -16.28 -6.15
C GLU A 49 12.74 -17.43 -5.19
N MET A 50 12.60 -17.17 -3.88
CA MET A 50 12.77 -18.18 -2.83
C MET A 50 11.84 -19.38 -3.02
N TRP A 51 10.68 -19.15 -3.62
CA TRP A 51 9.61 -20.14 -3.78
C TRP A 51 9.50 -20.75 -5.20
N GLN A 52 10.33 -20.35 -6.17
CA GLN A 52 10.17 -20.83 -7.55
C GLN A 52 10.33 -22.34 -7.71
N GLN A 53 11.19 -22.96 -6.91
CA GLN A 53 11.54 -24.38 -7.00
C GLN A 53 11.23 -25.16 -5.72
N ARG A 54 10.39 -24.61 -4.85
CA ARG A 54 10.06 -25.22 -3.56
C ARG A 54 8.66 -25.81 -3.53
N SER A 55 8.47 -26.84 -2.73
CA SER A 55 7.15 -27.39 -2.43
C SER A 55 6.60 -26.85 -1.11
N ILE A 56 5.29 -27.03 -0.87
CA ILE A 56 4.68 -26.65 0.40
C ILE A 56 5.22 -27.49 1.57
N GLU A 57 5.56 -28.75 1.30
CA GLU A 57 6.12 -29.67 2.30
C GLU A 57 7.50 -29.20 2.78
N GLU A 58 8.31 -28.63 1.90
CA GLU A 58 9.60 -28.02 2.29
C GLU A 58 9.39 -26.83 3.23
N LEU A 59 8.38 -25.99 2.96
CA LEU A 59 8.03 -24.88 3.86
C LEU A 59 7.60 -25.38 5.24
N LEU A 60 6.72 -26.39 5.31
CA LEU A 60 6.21 -26.90 6.58
C LEU A 60 7.35 -27.45 7.47
N ASN A 61 8.45 -27.88 6.87
CA ASN A 61 9.61 -28.42 7.57
C ASN A 61 10.80 -27.44 7.70
N ASP A 62 10.74 -26.24 7.11
CA ASP A 62 11.80 -25.23 7.17
C ASP A 62 11.33 -23.95 7.86
N ARG A 63 11.69 -23.83 9.15
CA ARG A 63 11.36 -22.65 9.97
C ARG A 63 12.01 -21.36 9.47
N THR A 64 13.15 -21.45 8.79
CA THR A 64 13.78 -20.26 8.19
C THR A 64 12.95 -19.76 7.01
N LEU A 65 12.48 -20.69 6.18
CA LEU A 65 11.62 -20.35 5.04
C LEU A 65 10.26 -19.79 5.49
N GLN A 66 9.70 -20.33 6.57
CA GLN A 66 8.51 -19.79 7.24
C GLN A 66 8.73 -18.34 7.67
N TRP A 67 9.76 -18.07 8.48
CA TRP A 67 10.03 -16.72 8.97
C TRP A 67 10.35 -15.73 7.86
N ALA A 68 11.08 -16.16 6.83
CA ALA A 68 11.35 -15.31 5.67
C ALA A 68 10.07 -14.98 4.89
N THR A 69 9.16 -15.96 4.77
CA THR A 69 7.84 -15.76 4.16
C THR A 69 7.00 -14.74 4.93
N ASP A 70 6.89 -14.93 6.25
CA ASP A 70 6.16 -14.03 7.14
C ASP A 70 6.75 -12.61 7.12
N ARG A 71 8.08 -12.51 7.09
CA ARG A 71 8.79 -11.24 6.98
C ARG A 71 8.44 -10.52 5.67
N GLY A 72 8.44 -11.23 4.54
CA GLY A 72 8.11 -10.65 3.24
C GLY A 72 6.65 -10.14 3.20
N PHE A 73 5.69 -10.91 3.70
CA PHE A 73 4.30 -10.46 3.80
C PHE A 73 4.12 -9.25 4.71
N ASN A 74 4.86 -9.19 5.82
CA ASN A 74 4.87 -8.02 6.69
C ASN A 74 5.42 -6.78 5.98
N ILE A 75 6.51 -6.89 5.21
CA ILE A 75 7.05 -5.75 4.43
C ILE A 75 5.99 -5.23 3.46
N ILE A 76 5.44 -6.13 2.65
CA ILE A 76 4.46 -5.79 1.61
C ILE A 76 3.23 -5.12 2.23
N GLY A 77 2.66 -5.72 3.28
CA GLY A 77 1.46 -5.21 3.93
C GLY A 77 1.69 -3.90 4.69
N GLU A 78 2.85 -3.72 5.32
CA GLU A 78 3.17 -2.49 6.03
C GLU A 78 3.46 -1.33 5.08
N ALA A 79 4.21 -1.59 4.00
CA ALA A 79 4.46 -0.58 2.99
C ALA A 79 3.15 -0.11 2.33
N ALA A 80 2.29 -1.05 1.93
CA ALA A 80 0.96 -0.73 1.39
C ALA A 80 0.09 0.11 2.35
N ARG A 81 0.18 -0.16 3.66
CA ARG A 81 -0.56 0.61 4.68
C ARG A 81 -0.07 2.05 4.75
N ARG A 82 1.24 2.24 4.68
CA ARG A 82 1.94 3.53 4.85
C ARG A 82 1.85 4.45 3.62
N LEU A 83 1.47 3.91 2.45
CA LEU A 83 1.22 4.71 1.25
C LEU A 83 0.20 5.82 1.53
N SER A 84 0.40 6.98 0.91
CA SER A 84 -0.57 8.07 0.93
C SER A 84 -1.92 7.63 0.33
N ASP A 85 -3.00 8.29 0.74
CA ASP A 85 -4.31 8.05 0.15
C ASP A 85 -4.33 8.45 -1.34
N ALA A 86 -3.57 9.47 -1.73
CA ALA A 86 -3.41 9.87 -3.13
C ALA A 86 -2.79 8.75 -3.97
N ALA A 87 -1.73 8.10 -3.50
CA ALA A 87 -1.11 6.96 -4.19
C ALA A 87 -2.08 5.78 -4.31
N LYS A 88 -2.81 5.45 -3.24
CA LYS A 88 -3.81 4.36 -3.26
C LYS A 88 -4.96 4.66 -4.23
N LEU A 89 -5.50 5.88 -4.19
CA LEU A 89 -6.60 6.32 -5.05
C LEU A 89 -6.19 6.47 -6.51
N GLY A 90 -4.92 6.76 -6.79
CA GLY A 90 -4.37 6.81 -8.15
C GLY A 90 -4.28 5.44 -8.84
N HIS A 91 -4.32 4.35 -8.07
CA HIS A 91 -4.17 2.97 -8.56
C HIS A 91 -5.26 2.05 -7.96
N PRO A 92 -6.54 2.27 -8.30
CA PRO A 92 -7.65 1.53 -7.72
C PRO A 92 -7.75 0.08 -8.22
N ASP A 93 -7.00 -0.28 -9.27
CA ASP A 93 -6.89 -1.66 -9.76
C ASP A 93 -6.07 -2.56 -8.83
N ILE A 94 -5.31 -1.96 -7.90
CA ILE A 94 -4.60 -2.68 -6.85
C ILE A 94 -5.49 -2.82 -5.62
N GLU A 95 -5.70 -4.06 -5.16
CA GLU A 95 -6.53 -4.40 -4.01
C GLU A 95 -5.82 -4.05 -2.67
N TRP A 96 -5.62 -2.76 -2.41
CA TRP A 96 -4.82 -2.26 -1.29
C TRP A 96 -5.24 -2.84 0.07
N ARG A 97 -6.55 -2.96 0.32
CA ARG A 97 -7.06 -3.52 1.58
C ARG A 97 -6.63 -4.97 1.80
N ARG A 98 -6.65 -5.77 0.73
CA ARG A 98 -6.21 -7.17 0.76
C ARG A 98 -4.72 -7.28 1.03
N ILE A 99 -3.92 -6.43 0.38
CA ILE A 99 -2.46 -6.37 0.56
C ILE A 99 -2.09 -5.92 1.97
N ILE A 100 -2.74 -4.89 2.50
CA ILE A 100 -2.56 -4.41 3.89
C ILE A 100 -2.83 -5.53 4.90
N GLY A 101 -3.77 -6.43 4.59
CA GLY A 101 -4.11 -7.59 5.39
C GLY A 101 -3.05 -8.69 5.42
N LEU A 102 -2.05 -8.67 4.53
CA LEU A 102 -0.98 -9.69 4.49
C LEU A 102 -0.17 -9.75 5.79
N ARG A 103 -0.05 -8.63 6.53
CA ARG A 103 0.60 -8.61 7.85
C ARG A 103 -0.09 -9.55 8.86
N ASN A 104 -1.41 -9.73 8.71
CA ASN A 104 -2.25 -10.42 9.68
C ASN A 104 -2.32 -11.92 9.40
N VAL A 105 -1.80 -12.37 8.25
CA VAL A 105 -1.70 -13.81 7.96
C VAL A 105 -0.68 -14.49 8.88
N VAL A 106 0.16 -13.70 9.55
CA VAL A 106 1.19 -14.12 10.52
C VAL A 106 0.61 -14.38 11.93
N VAL A 107 -0.71 -14.25 12.16
CA VAL A 107 -1.27 -14.15 13.53
C VAL A 107 -2.14 -15.35 13.96
N HIS A 108 -2.13 -16.48 13.24
CA HIS A 108 -2.78 -17.70 13.72
C HIS A 108 -1.78 -18.82 14.02
N ASP A 109 -2.13 -19.67 14.98
CA ASP A 109 -1.31 -20.81 15.43
C ASP A 109 -0.93 -21.64 14.20
N TYR A 110 0.34 -21.49 13.76
CA TYR A 110 0.98 -22.07 12.58
C TYR A 110 0.56 -23.52 12.25
N ASP A 111 -0.63 -23.70 11.73
CA ASP A 111 -1.16 -24.97 11.29
C ASP A 111 -0.95 -25.11 9.77
N GLU A 112 -1.07 -26.34 9.26
CA GLU A 112 -0.85 -26.62 7.84
C GLU A 112 -1.78 -25.79 6.93
N VAL A 113 -2.93 -25.34 7.45
CA VAL A 113 -3.94 -24.58 6.72
C VAL A 113 -3.45 -23.16 6.42
N ASP A 114 -2.81 -22.49 7.39
CA ASP A 114 -2.26 -21.14 7.19
C ASP A 114 -1.14 -21.10 6.15
N TYR A 115 -0.28 -22.12 6.13
CA TYR A 115 0.82 -22.19 5.15
C TYR A 115 0.37 -22.57 3.74
N ALA A 116 -0.70 -23.35 3.60
CA ALA A 116 -1.34 -23.54 2.29
C ALA A 116 -1.87 -22.23 1.71
N ARG A 117 -2.39 -21.35 2.57
CA ARG A 117 -2.80 -20.00 2.16
C ARG A 117 -1.60 -19.14 1.76
N HIS A 118 -0.51 -19.17 2.53
CA HIS A 118 0.74 -18.47 2.18
C HIS A 118 1.25 -18.88 0.80
N TRP A 119 1.32 -20.19 0.55
CA TRP A 119 1.72 -20.74 -0.74
C TRP A 119 0.84 -20.23 -1.88
N ARG A 120 -0.48 -20.20 -1.71
CA ARG A 120 -1.41 -19.67 -2.71
C ARG A 120 -1.13 -18.20 -3.03
N VAL A 121 -0.94 -17.37 -2.01
CA VAL A 121 -0.62 -15.94 -2.19
C VAL A 121 0.66 -15.77 -3.00
N ILE A 122 1.72 -16.54 -2.70
CA ILE A 122 2.99 -16.46 -3.41
C ILE A 122 2.86 -16.93 -4.87
N ARG A 123 2.08 -17.98 -5.12
CA ARG A 123 1.97 -18.58 -6.46
C ARG A 123 1.04 -17.80 -7.38
N GLU A 124 -0.06 -17.28 -6.84
CA GLU A 124 -1.17 -16.72 -7.63
C GLU A 124 -1.24 -15.19 -7.52
N ASP A 125 -1.13 -14.63 -6.32
CA ASP A 125 -1.38 -13.20 -6.08
C ASP A 125 -0.13 -12.34 -6.29
N LEU A 126 1.04 -12.77 -5.79
CA LEU A 126 2.29 -12.01 -5.90
C LEU A 126 2.70 -11.71 -7.36
N PRO A 127 2.59 -12.64 -8.33
CA PRO A 127 2.91 -12.32 -9.72
C PRO A 127 2.07 -11.17 -10.28
N GLN A 128 0.77 -11.14 -9.94
CA GLN A 128 -0.12 -10.07 -10.38
C GLN A 128 0.22 -8.75 -9.69
N LEU A 129 0.60 -8.79 -8.40
CA LEU A 129 1.06 -7.61 -7.68
C LEU A 129 2.34 -7.04 -8.30
N ILE A 130 3.35 -7.89 -8.57
CA ILE A 130 4.62 -7.49 -9.20
C ILE A 130 4.35 -6.78 -10.53
N LEU A 131 3.55 -7.37 -11.41
CA LEU A 131 3.21 -6.77 -12.70
C LEU A 131 2.51 -5.42 -12.58
N LYS A 132 1.67 -5.24 -11.55
CA LYS A 132 1.01 -3.95 -11.29
C LYS A 132 2.00 -2.91 -10.78
N LEU A 133 2.89 -3.28 -9.85
CA LEU A 133 3.91 -2.38 -9.30
C LEU A 133 4.93 -1.95 -10.36
N GLU A 134 5.37 -2.86 -11.24
CA GLU A 134 6.28 -2.55 -12.34
C GLU A 134 5.71 -1.51 -13.32
N LYS A 135 4.39 -1.54 -13.55
CA LYS A 135 3.70 -0.55 -14.39
C LYS A 135 3.68 0.85 -13.78
N LEU A 136 3.98 0.99 -12.49
CA LEU A 136 4.05 2.29 -11.82
C LEU A 136 5.37 3.04 -12.12
N GLY A 137 6.29 2.43 -12.88
CA GLY A 137 7.54 3.07 -13.31
C GLY A 137 8.56 3.20 -12.18
N LEU A 138 8.62 2.19 -11.30
CA LEU A 138 9.63 2.02 -10.25
C LEU A 138 10.97 1.60 -10.85
#